data_AF-A0A3D1VH67-F1
#
_entry.id   AF-A0A3D1VH67-F1
#
_cell.length_a   1.000
_cell.length_b   1.000
_cell.length_c   1.000
_cell.angle_alpha   90.00
_cell.angle_beta   90.00
_cell.angle_gamma   90.00
#
_symmetry.space_group_name_H-M   'P 1'
#
loop_
_entity.id
_entity.type
_entity.pdbx_description
1 polymer ?
#
loop_
_entity_poly.entity_id
_entity_poly.type
_entity_poly.pdbx_seq_one_letter_code
_entity_poly.pdbx_strand_id
1 'polypeptide(L)' 'MKVRLPKHREFLIKFADGYEKEDEAWQALNQIVADYSKDGKSVYTPTFIEDNEDKVKALQEQYEFTYEIIEK' A
#
# COMPACT_ATOMS: atom_id res chain seq x y z
N MET A 1 7.48 5.70 -29.73
CA MET A 1 6.23 5.96 -28.98
C MET A 1 6.63 6.29 -27.55
N LYS A 2 6.47 7.53 -27.07
CA LYS A 2 6.69 7.84 -25.65
C LYS A 2 5.39 7.54 -24.91
N VAL A 3 5.32 6.38 -24.27
CA VAL A 3 4.24 6.07 -23.33
C VAL A 3 4.45 6.97 -22.12
N ARG A 4 3.57 7.95 -21.93
CA ARG A 4 3.51 8.70 -20.68
C ARG A 4 2.77 7.81 -19.70
N LEU A 5 3.49 7.28 -18.70
CA LEU A 5 2.84 6.57 -17.60
C LEU A 5 1.89 7.56 -16.91
N PRO A 6 0.62 7.19 -16.71
CA PRO A 6 -0.28 7.99 -15.91
C PRO A 6 0.28 8.09 -14.50
N LYS A 7 0.17 9.27 -13.89
CA LYS A 7 0.59 9.47 -12.51
C LYS A 7 -0.23 8.58 -11.59
N HIS A 8 0.39 7.97 -10.60
CA HIS A 8 -0.29 7.13 -9.62
C HIS A 8 0.18 7.45 -8.19
N ARG A 9 -0.67 7.11 -7.22
CA ARG A 9 -0.40 7.29 -5.79
C ARG A 9 0.00 5.95 -5.18
N GLU A 10 1.07 5.93 -4.39
CA GLU A 10 1.61 4.72 -3.74
C GLU A 10 1.72 4.93 -2.21
N PHE A 11 1.50 3.86 -1.43
CA PHE A 11 1.85 3.82 -0.01
C PHE A 11 3.34 3.48 0.12
N LEU A 12 4.12 4.42 0.64
CA LEU A 12 5.51 4.22 1.02
C LEU A 12 5.56 3.77 2.48
N ILE A 13 5.66 2.46 2.70
CA ILE A 13 5.74 1.86 4.03
C ILE A 13 7.18 1.91 4.55
N LYS A 14 7.35 2.30 5.81
CA LYS A 14 8.62 2.35 6.53
C LYS A 14 8.47 1.68 7.89
N PHE A 15 9.22 0.59 8.07
CA PHE A 15 9.35 -0.11 9.34
C PHE A 15 10.52 0.44 10.16
N ALA A 16 10.51 0.17 11.46
CA ALA A 16 11.67 0.41 12.32
C ALA A 16 12.81 -0.57 11.98
N ASP A 17 14.05 -0.14 12.20
CA ASP A 17 15.22 -0.99 11.94
C ASP A 17 15.19 -2.24 12.84
N GLY A 18 15.21 -3.42 12.21
CA GLY A 18 15.14 -4.70 12.91
C GLY A 18 13.74 -5.11 13.37
N TYR A 19 12.66 -4.59 12.76
CA TYR A 19 11.30 -4.98 13.11
C TYR A 19 11.02 -6.47 12.80
N GLU A 20 10.88 -7.28 13.85
CA GLU A 20 10.78 -8.75 13.72
C GLU A 20 9.52 -9.21 12.97
N LYS A 21 8.45 -8.41 12.96
CA LYS A 21 7.18 -8.72 12.28
C LYS A 21 7.00 -8.02 10.94
N GLU A 22 8.10 -7.53 10.35
CA GLU A 22 8.07 -6.87 9.05
C GLU A 22 7.49 -7.80 7.98
N ASP A 23 7.87 -9.07 7.98
CA ASP A 23 7.38 -10.07 7.03
C ASP A 23 5.86 -10.29 7.14
N GLU A 24 5.34 -10.41 8.38
CA GLU A 24 3.90 -10.54 8.65
C GLU A 24 3.13 -9.28 8.20
N ALA A 25 3.67 -8.10 8.47
CA ALA A 25 3.08 -6.83 8.05
C ALA A 25 3.04 -6.72 6.52
N TRP A 26 4.14 -7.07 5.83
CA TRP A 26 4.18 -7.12 4.36
C TRP A 26 3.20 -8.14 3.81
N GLN A 27 3.04 -9.29 4.43
CA GLN A 27 2.07 -10.30 4.00
C GLN A 27 0.64 -9.75 4.09
N ALA A 28 0.30 -9.05 5.18
CA ALA A 28 -1.00 -8.42 5.35
C ALA A 28 -1.24 -7.28 4.34
N LEU A 29 -0.24 -6.44 4.08
CA LEU A 29 -0.30 -5.39 3.07
C LEU A 29 -0.48 -5.96 1.65
N ASN A 30 0.27 -7.02 1.30
CA ASN A 30 0.10 -7.71 0.03
C ASN A 30 -1.29 -8.34 -0.09
N GLN A 31 -1.86 -8.82 1.01
CA GLN A 31 -3.21 -9.36 1.01
C GLN A 31 -4.25 -8.29 0.67
N ILE A 32 -4.09 -7.05 1.15
CA ILE A 32 -4.94 -5.91 0.78
C ILE A 32 -4.84 -5.62 -0.71
N VAL A 33 -3.61 -5.55 -1.25
CA VAL A 33 -3.38 -5.31 -2.68
C VAL A 33 -3.97 -6.43 -3.53
N ALA A 34 -3.78 -7.68 -3.13
CA ALA A 34 -4.32 -8.84 -3.82
C ALA A 34 -5.85 -8.85 -3.81
N ASP A 35 -6.47 -8.51 -2.67
CA ASP A 35 -7.92 -8.41 -2.53
C ASP A 35 -8.48 -7.27 -3.39
N TYR A 36 -7.83 -6.11 -3.38
CA TYR A 36 -8.19 -4.98 -4.23
C TYR A 36 -8.08 -5.30 -5.73
N SER A 37 -7.07 -6.10 -6.11
CA SER A 37 -6.85 -6.53 -7.48
C SER A 37 -7.92 -7.52 -8.00
N LYS A 38 -8.60 -8.26 -7.10
CA LYS A 38 -9.64 -9.22 -7.50
C LYS A 38 -10.85 -8.56 -8.15
N ASP A 39 -11.20 -7.34 -7.75
CA ASP A 39 -12.30 -6.56 -8.33
C ASP A 39 -11.95 -5.92 -9.69
N GLY A 40 -10.84 -6.33 -10.32
CA GLY A 40 -10.33 -5.71 -11.54
C GLY A 40 -9.79 -4.29 -11.33
N LYS A 41 -9.69 -3.86 -10.07
CA LYS A 41 -9.02 -2.62 -9.69
C LYS A 41 -7.51 -2.85 -9.68
N SER A 42 -6.72 -1.78 -9.75
CA SER A 42 -5.27 -1.86 -9.82
C SER A 42 -4.67 -0.89 -8.82
N VAL A 43 -3.48 -1.16 -8.30
CA VAL A 43 -2.75 -0.21 -7.43
C VAL A 43 -2.50 1.14 -8.11
N TYR A 44 -2.55 1.16 -9.44
CA TYR A 44 -2.42 2.37 -10.24
C TYR A 44 -3.71 3.20 -10.32
N THR A 45 -4.83 2.72 -9.77
CA THR A 45 -6.06 3.52 -9.76
C THR A 45 -5.91 4.68 -8.77
N PRO A 46 -6.41 5.88 -9.11
CA PRO A 46 -6.35 7.01 -8.20
C PRO A 46 -7.09 6.74 -6.89
N THR A 47 -8.13 5.90 -6.92
CA THR A 47 -8.91 5.51 -5.73
C THR A 47 -8.23 4.46 -4.87
N PHE A 48 -7.10 3.88 -5.27
CA PHE A 48 -6.40 2.83 -4.51
C PHE A 48 -6.09 3.27 -3.08
N ILE A 49 -5.57 4.49 -2.92
CA ILE A 49 -5.28 5.06 -1.60
C ILE A 49 -6.57 5.21 -0.79
N GLU A 50 -7.58 5.89 -1.34
CA GLU A 50 -8.84 6.18 -0.65
C GLU A 50 -9.60 4.90 -0.25
N ASP A 51 -9.59 3.87 -1.10
CA ASP A 51 -10.25 2.58 -0.84
C ASP A 51 -9.52 1.72 0.21
N ASN A 52 -8.21 1.91 0.40
CA ASN A 52 -7.38 1.06 1.26
C ASN A 52 -6.73 1.78 2.44
N GLU A 53 -6.86 3.10 2.54
CA GLU A 53 -6.26 3.91 3.62
C GLU A 53 -6.72 3.42 4.99
N ASP A 54 -8.02 3.16 5.19
CA ASP A 54 -8.53 2.61 6.45
C ASP A 54 -7.90 1.25 6.80
N LYS A 55 -7.70 0.38 5.79
CA LYS A 55 -7.08 -0.94 5.99
C LYS A 55 -5.60 -0.81 6.33
N VAL A 56 -4.87 0.04 5.60
CA VAL A 56 -3.44 0.28 5.83
C VAL A 56 -3.23 0.96 7.18
N LYS A 57 -4.12 1.87 7.59
CA LYS A 57 -4.08 2.51 8.91
C LYS A 57 -4.35 1.53 10.05
N ALA A 58 -5.29 0.60 9.89
CA ALA A 58 -5.49 -0.47 10.86
C ALA A 58 -4.24 -1.35 11.00
N LEU A 59 -3.58 -1.68 9.87
CA LEU A 59 -2.30 -2.40 9.90
C LEU A 59 -1.18 -1.55 10.51
N GLN A 60 -1.18 -0.24 10.29
CA GLN A 60 -0.22 0.69 10.88
C GLN A 60 -0.28 0.64 12.41
N GLU A 61 -1.48 0.62 12.98
CA GLU A 61 -1.68 0.50 14.43
C GLU A 61 -1.29 -0.89 14.96
N GLN A 62 -1.53 -1.95 14.17
CA GLN A 62 -1.21 -3.33 14.56
C GLN A 62 0.29 -3.66 14.50
N TYR A 63 0.99 -3.13 13.49
CA TYR A 63 2.38 -3.46 13.18
C TYR A 63 3.35 -2.29 13.41
N GLU A 64 2.87 -1.18 13.97
CA GLU A 64 3.67 -0.01 14.38
C GLU A 64 4.60 0.54 13.29
N PHE A 65 4.22 0.42 12.02
CA PHE A 65 4.95 1.02 10.91
C PHE A 65 4.51 2.46 10.66
N THR A 66 5.24 3.15 9.80
CA THR A 66 4.83 4.46 9.29
C THR A 66 4.59 4.36 7.79
N TYR A 67 3.64 5.14 7.27
CA TYR A 67 3.42 5.22 5.83
C TYR A 67 3.32 6.66 5.35
N GLU A 68 3.77 6.90 4.13
CA GLU A 68 3.62 8.18 3.42
C GLU A 68 2.97 7.93 2.06
N ILE A 69 2.10 8.84 1.61
CA ILE A 69 1.49 8.75 0.28
C ILE A 69 2.36 9.55 -0.68
N ILE A 70 2.91 8.88 -1.69
CA ILE A 70 3.73 9.52 -2.73
C ILE A 70 3.02 9.48 -4.09
N GLU A 71 3.21 10.51 -4.91
CA GLU A 71 2.77 10.55 -6.31
C GLU A 71 3.96 10.28 -7.23
N LYS A 72 3.86 9.26 -8.10
CA LYS A 72 4.87 8.92 -9.11
C LYS A 72 4.38 9.08 -10.53
#